data_AF-G1DBC3-F1
#
_entry.id   AF-G1DBC3-F1
#
_cell.length_a   1.000
_cell.length_b   1.000
_cell.length_c   1.000
_cell.angle_alpha   90.00
_cell.angle_beta   90.00
_cell.angle_gamma   90.00
#
_symmetry.space_group_name_H-M   'P 1'
#
loop_
_entity.id
_entity.type
_entity.pdbx_description
1 polymer ?
#
loop_
_entity_poly.entity_id
_entity_poly.type
_entity_poly.pdbx_seq_one_letter_code
_entity_poly.pdbx_strand_id
1 'polypeptide(L)' 'LVFYPFAFSGICQGELCQLRDEFAEYDGQGVQVLGVSVDTPFSLKAWAEQQGYQFPLLSDFWPHRTAYRR' A
#
# COMPACT_ATOMS: atom_id res chain seq x y z
N LEU A 1 0.03 -5.06 9.54
CA LEU A 1 0.86 -3.96 9.00
C LEU A 1 1.78 -4.56 7.96
N VAL A 2 1.75 -4.05 6.73
CA VAL A 2 2.49 -4.59 5.57
C VAL A 2 3.28 -3.47 4.93
N PHE A 3 4.59 -3.66 4.78
CA PHE A 3 5.47 -2.73 4.06
C PHE A 3 5.74 -3.30 2.67
N TYR A 4 5.63 -2.46 1.64
CA TYR A 4 5.97 -2.83 0.27
C TYR A 4 6.77 -1.72 -0.41
N PRO A 5 7.68 -2.04 -1.34
CA PRO A 5 8.59 -1.04 -1.91
C PRO A 5 7.91 0.00 -2.80
N PHE A 6 7.04 -0.42 -3.73
CA PHE A 6 6.49 0.45 -4.76
C PHE A 6 5.10 0.00 -5.21
N ALA A 7 4.17 0.96 -5.28
CA ALA A 7 2.91 0.86 -5.98
C ALA A 7 3.13 0.64 -7.48
N PHE A 8 2.15 0.04 -8.16
CA PHE A 8 2.22 -0.28 -9.60
C PHE A 8 3.33 -1.26 -10.02
N SER A 9 3.94 -1.97 -9.06
CA SER A 9 4.85 -3.08 -9.35
C SER A 9 4.08 -4.41 -9.37
N GLY A 10 4.41 -5.29 -10.32
CA GLY A 10 3.64 -6.52 -10.54
C GLY A 10 3.62 -7.47 -9.33
N ILE A 11 4.75 -7.60 -8.62
CA ILE A 11 4.86 -8.46 -7.42
C ILE A 11 4.04 -7.88 -6.27
N CYS A 12 4.25 -6.60 -5.91
CA CYS A 12 3.53 -5.99 -4.79
C CYS A 12 2.03 -5.88 -5.07
N GLN A 13 1.63 -5.67 -6.33
CA GLN A 13 0.22 -5.75 -6.71
C GLN A 13 -0.36 -7.13 -6.42
N GLY A 14 0.35 -8.20 -6.78
CA GLY A 14 -0.07 -9.57 -6.48
C GLY A 14 -0.25 -9.79 -4.97
N GLU A 15 0.74 -9.41 -4.19
CA GLU A 15 0.72 -9.53 -2.72
C GLU A 15 -0.45 -8.75 -2.09
N LEU A 16 -0.67 -7.49 -2.49
CA LEU A 16 -1.77 -6.68 -1.94
C LEU A 16 -3.15 -7.09 -2.47
N CYS A 17 -3.25 -7.61 -3.69
CA CYS A 17 -4.48 -8.19 -4.19
C CYS A 17 -4.87 -9.45 -3.41
N GLN A 18 -3.90 -10.28 -3.03
CA GLN A 18 -4.18 -11.42 -2.14
C GLN A 18 -4.76 -10.94 -0.80
N LEU A 19 -4.15 -9.92 -0.17
CA LEU A 19 -4.67 -9.33 1.07
C LEU A 19 -6.09 -8.75 0.92
N ARG A 20 -6.40 -8.18 -0.26
CA ARG A 20 -7.74 -7.69 -0.60
C ARG A 20 -8.73 -8.84 -0.70
N ASP A 21 -8.35 -9.92 -1.37
CA ASP A 21 -9.23 -11.07 -1.60
C ASP A 21 -9.51 -11.81 -0.27
N GLU A 22 -8.56 -11.78 0.66
CA GLU A 22 -8.67 -12.32 2.02
C GLU A 22 -9.21 -11.29 3.06
N PHE A 23 -9.57 -10.08 2.65
CA PHE A 23 -9.85 -8.96 3.57
C PHE A 23 -10.90 -9.27 4.64
N ALA A 24 -11.96 -10.01 4.29
CA ALA A 24 -13.04 -10.38 5.20
C ALA A 24 -12.58 -11.25 6.37
N GLU A 25 -11.52 -12.06 6.19
CA GLU A 25 -10.98 -12.89 7.27
C GLU A 25 -10.29 -12.03 8.34
N TYR A 26 -9.59 -10.98 7.92
CA TYR A 26 -8.94 -10.04 8.82
C TYR A 26 -9.97 -9.16 9.54
N ASP A 27 -10.93 -8.60 8.79
CA ASP A 27 -11.98 -7.74 9.34
C ASP A 27 -12.86 -8.50 10.35
N GLY A 28 -13.25 -9.74 10.02
CA GLY A 28 -14.03 -10.61 10.91
C GLY A 28 -13.32 -10.99 12.21
N GLN A 29 -11.99 -10.90 12.25
CA GLN A 29 -11.17 -11.12 13.45
C GLN A 29 -10.85 -9.82 14.20
N GLY A 30 -11.41 -8.67 13.77
CA GLY A 30 -11.10 -7.36 14.34
C GLY A 30 -9.68 -6.89 14.04
N VAL A 31 -9.05 -7.42 12.98
CA VAL A 31 -7.69 -7.07 12.57
C VAL A 31 -7.74 -5.98 11.50
N GLN A 32 -7.09 -4.85 11.78
CA GLN A 32 -6.93 -3.79 10.79
C GLN A 32 -5.69 -4.00 9.91
N VAL A 33 -5.90 -4.16 8.61
CA VAL A 33 -4.83 -4.18 7.61
C VAL A 33 -4.40 -2.75 7.30
N LEU A 34 -3.09 -2.52 7.24
CA LEU A 34 -2.46 -1.25 6.90
C LEU A 34 -1.31 -1.54 5.93
N GLY A 35 -1.36 -0.97 4.73
CA GLY A 35 -0.24 -1.01 3.78
C GLY A 35 0.62 0.24 3.91
N VAL A 36 1.94 0.13 3.86
CA VAL A 36 2.87 1.27 3.93
C VAL A 36 3.87 1.21 2.78
N SER A 37 4.02 2.32 2.07
CA SER A 37 5.02 2.47 1.00
C SER A 37 5.66 3.85 1.05
N VAL A 38 6.83 3.99 0.39
CA VAL A 38 7.52 5.26 0.16
C VAL A 38 6.88 6.10 -0.95
N ASP A 39 5.84 5.61 -1.62
CA ASP A 39 5.13 6.34 -2.66
C ASP A 39 4.33 7.53 -2.11
N THR A 40 4.08 8.52 -2.96
CA THR A 40 3.30 9.70 -2.58
C THR A 40 1.84 9.35 -2.23
N PRO A 41 1.16 10.12 -1.36
CA PRO A 41 -0.25 9.89 -1.05
C PRO A 41 -1.16 9.90 -2.29
N PHE A 42 -0.83 10.71 -3.30
CA PHE A 42 -1.60 10.79 -4.55
C PHE A 42 -1.48 9.50 -5.38
N SER A 43 -0.26 8.96 -5.50
CA SER A 43 0.00 7.68 -6.17
C SER A 43 -0.74 6.54 -5.45
N LEU A 44 -0.67 6.51 -4.12
CA LEU A 44 -1.33 5.50 -3.31
C LEU A 44 -2.85 5.56 -3.43
N LYS A 45 -3.43 6.76 -3.44
CA LYS A 45 -4.87 6.95 -3.64
C LYS A 45 -5.32 6.41 -4.99
N ALA A 46 -4.64 6.81 -6.07
CA ALA A 46 -4.98 6.35 -7.42
C ALA A 46 -4.87 4.83 -7.54
N TRP A 47 -3.84 4.24 -6.94
CA TRP A 47 -3.64 2.79 -6.99
C TRP A 47 -4.69 2.03 -6.17
N ALA A 48 -5.05 2.52 -4.98
CA ALA A 48 -6.10 1.93 -4.16
C ALA A 48 -7.46 1.95 -4.87
N GLU A 49 -7.80 3.06 -5.52
CA GLU A 49 -9.02 3.17 -6.33
C GLU A 49 -9.00 2.21 -7.53
N GLN A 50 -7.87 2.08 -8.23
CA GLN A 50 -7.73 1.19 -9.38
C GLN A 50 -7.84 -0.30 -9.00
N GLN A 51 -7.27 -0.70 -7.86
CA GLN A 51 -7.23 -2.11 -7.44
C GLN A 51 -8.39 -2.50 -6.50
N GLY A 52 -9.20 -1.54 -6.05
CA GLY A 52 -10.33 -1.77 -5.16
C GLY A 52 -9.90 -2.22 -3.76
N TYR A 53 -8.82 -1.63 -3.22
CA TYR A 53 -8.37 -1.96 -1.86
C TYR A 53 -9.34 -1.40 -0.82
N GLN A 54 -9.76 -2.25 0.12
CA GLN A 54 -10.68 -1.92 1.21
C GLN A 54 -9.96 -1.49 2.49
N PHE A 55 -8.63 -1.56 2.50
CA PHE A 55 -7.77 -1.16 3.60
C PHE A 55 -6.94 0.07 3.22
N PRO A 56 -6.55 0.91 4.20
CA PRO A 56 -5.79 2.13 3.93
C PRO A 56 -4.34 1.84 3.51
N LEU A 57 -3.85 2.65 2.58
CA LEU A 57 -2.45 2.75 2.21
C LEU A 57 -1.84 4.03 2.79
N LEU A 58 -0.80 3.87 3.60
CA LEU A 58 -0.07 4.95 4.25
C LEU A 58 1.19 5.27 3.45
N SER A 59 1.46 6.57 3.34
CA SER A 59 2.67 7.08 2.71
C SER A 59 3.73 7.35 3.77
N ASP A 60 4.87 6.70 3.63
CA ASP A 60 6.14 7.03 4.28
C ASP A 60 7.03 7.88 3.32
N PHE A 61 6.38 8.64 2.44
CA PHE A 61 7.09 9.57 1.56
C PHE A 61 7.63 10.75 2.37
N TRP A 62 8.94 10.76 2.62
CA TRP A 62 9.63 11.86 3.27
C TRP A 62 10.19 12.86 2.23
N PRO A 63 9.63 14.08 2.10
CA PRO A 63 9.97 15.02 1.02
C PRO A 63 11.33 15.72 1.17
N HIS A 64 12.04 15.58 2.30
CA HIS A 64 13.27 16.35 2.57
C HIS A 64 14.58 15.64 2.21
N ARG A 65 14.56 14.61 1.35
CA ARG A 65 15.80 14.14 0.72
C ARG A 65 16.17 15.09 -0.43
N THR A 66 16.86 16.17 -0.07
CA THR A 66 17.78 16.87 -0.96
C THR A 66 18.65 15.82 -1.64
N ALA A 67 18.32 15.52 -2.90
CA ALA A 67 19.07 14.68 -3.83
C ALA A 67 19.66 13.38 -3.24
N TYR A 68 19.08 12.23 -3.63
CA TYR A 68 19.86 10.99 -3.68
C TYR A 68 21.00 11.21 -4.69
N ARG A 69 22.10 11.81 -4.23
CA ARG A 69 23.38 11.79 -4.94
C ARG A 69 23.89 10.35 -4.83
N ARG A 70 24.13 9.74 -5.99
CA ARG A 70 24.99 8.56 -6.08
C ARG A 70 26.37 8.89 -5.53
#